data_AF-A0A959T500-F1
#
_entry.id   AF-A0A959T500-F1
#
_cell.length_a   1.000
_cell.length_b   1.000
_cell.length_c   1.000
_cell.angle_alpha   90.00
_cell.angle_beta   90.00
_cell.angle_gamma   90.00
#
_symmetry.space_group_name_H-M   'P 1'
#
loop_
_entity.id
_entity.type
_entity.pdbx_description
1 polymer ?
#
loop_
_entity_poly.entity_id
_entity_poly.type
_entity_poly.pdbx_seq_one_letter_code
_entity_poly.pdbx_strand_id
1 'polypeptide(L)'
;MSYSMMLARAASLLLIFLFGPRAMAQLVVGTTQSPSALVQNVLLGNGVAVSNVTFNGAPGNVLNDQIGDFDGTASNIGLGQGVLICTGAVQVALGPNNSDSWSEPVGTPVFSPDPDLEQIVGAGLTNDDAVLEFDFVPSGDSVSFRFVFASEEYTEFVCSDYNDVFGFFISGPGFTGPFQNGAENIALIPGTTVPIAINT
;
A
#
# COMPACT_ATOMS: atom_id res chain seq x y z
N MET A 1 59.33 -18.97 15.61
CA MET A 1 58.77 -18.40 14.36
C MET A 1 57.26 -18.66 14.14
N SER A 2 56.51 -19.25 15.09
CA SER A 2 55.14 -19.72 14.82
C SER A 2 53.98 -18.83 15.33
N TYR A 3 54.23 -17.82 16.18
CA TYR A 3 53.16 -16.97 16.73
C TYR A 3 52.82 -15.73 15.86
N SER A 4 53.80 -15.22 15.10
CA SER A 4 53.63 -14.05 14.23
C SER A 4 52.67 -14.30 13.06
N MET A 5 52.62 -15.53 12.54
CA MET A 5 51.67 -15.89 11.47
C MET A 5 50.21 -16.05 11.95
N MET A 6 49.96 -16.37 13.22
CA MET A 6 48.59 -16.51 13.75
C MET A 6 47.93 -15.15 14.02
N LEU A 7 48.69 -14.16 14.51
CA LEU A 7 48.18 -12.80 14.75
C LEU A 7 47.82 -12.06 13.44
N ALA A 8 48.62 -12.24 12.38
CA ALA A 8 48.33 -11.66 11.07
C ALA A 8 47.05 -12.23 10.44
N ARG A 9 46.79 -13.53 10.61
CA ARG A 9 45.56 -14.19 10.13
C ARG A 9 44.31 -13.75 10.90
N ALA A 10 44.43 -13.54 12.22
CA ALA A 10 43.33 -13.02 13.04
C ALA A 10 42.98 -11.57 12.70
N ALA A 11 43.97 -10.71 12.43
CA ALA A 11 43.74 -9.33 12.00
C ALA A 11 43.08 -9.24 10.61
N SER A 12 43.45 -10.11 9.66
CA SER A 12 42.81 -10.17 8.34
C SER A 12 41.37 -10.68 8.37
N LEU A 13 41.04 -11.62 9.27
CA LEU A 13 39.65 -12.06 9.50
C LEU A 13 38.78 -10.96 10.15
N LEU A 14 39.36 -10.12 11.01
CA LEU A 14 38.67 -8.99 11.64
C LEU A 14 38.39 -7.84 10.65
N LEU A 15 39.30 -7.60 9.68
CA LEU A 15 39.11 -6.56 8.65
C LEU A 15 38.00 -6.91 7.63
N ILE A 16 37.78 -8.19 7.35
CA ILE A 16 36.70 -8.65 6.45
C ILE A 16 35.31 -8.37 7.04
N PHE A 17 35.16 -8.37 8.37
CA PHE A 17 33.92 -8.01 9.04
C PHE A 17 33.63 -6.50 9.05
N LEU A 18 34.64 -5.64 8.89
CA LEU A 18 34.48 -4.18 8.88
C LEU A 18 34.05 -3.61 7.52
N PHE A 19 34.14 -4.39 6.45
CA PHE A 19 33.81 -3.99 5.08
C PHE A 19 32.91 -5.01 4.35
N GLY A 20 32.03 -5.69 5.08
CA GLY A 20 30.98 -6.50 4.46
C GLY A 20 30.04 -5.63 3.59
N PRO A 21 29.54 -6.13 2.45
CA PRO A 21 28.56 -5.38 1.66
C PRO A 21 27.33 -5.10 2.53
N ARG A 22 26.91 -3.83 2.58
CA ARG A 22 25.62 -3.47 3.20
C ARG A 22 24.53 -4.06 2.32
N ALA A 23 23.79 -5.04 2.84
CA ALA A 23 22.57 -5.49 2.19
C ALA A 23 21.53 -4.36 2.28
N MET A 24 20.95 -3.98 1.15
CA MET A 24 19.80 -3.09 1.11
C MET A 24 18.55 -3.98 1.16
N ALA A 25 17.79 -3.88 2.25
CA ALA A 25 16.52 -4.58 2.45
C ALA A 25 15.32 -3.60 2.37
N GLN A 26 15.51 -2.47 1.67
CA GLN A 26 14.52 -1.41 1.63
C GLN A 26 13.48 -1.72 0.54
N LEU A 27 12.24 -1.30 0.79
CA LEU A 27 11.23 -1.13 -0.24
C LEU A 27 11.76 -0.16 -1.31
N VAL A 28 11.56 -0.47 -2.59
CA VAL A 28 11.80 0.47 -3.68
C VAL A 28 10.43 0.94 -4.17
N VAL A 29 10.27 2.26 -4.34
CA VAL A 29 9.00 2.89 -4.76
C VAL A 29 9.22 3.66 -6.06
N GLY A 30 8.34 3.43 -7.03
CA GLY A 30 8.28 4.13 -8.31
C GLY A 30 7.07 5.07 -8.40
N THR A 31 7.27 6.27 -8.95
CA THR A 31 6.25 7.34 -9.01
C THR A 31 6.01 7.89 -10.42
N THR A 32 6.57 7.24 -11.43
CA THR A 32 6.55 7.75 -12.81
C THR A 32 5.38 7.24 -13.65
N GLN A 33 4.62 6.28 -13.13
CA GLN A 33 3.52 5.64 -13.84
C GLN A 33 2.18 6.31 -13.49
N SER A 34 1.27 6.39 -14.46
CA SER A 34 -0.10 6.83 -14.21
C SER A 34 -0.94 5.74 -13.54
N PRO A 35 -2.02 6.07 -12.82
CA PRO A 35 -2.95 5.08 -12.26
C PRO A 35 -3.40 4.03 -13.28
N SER A 36 -3.74 4.43 -14.51
CA SER A 36 -4.09 3.51 -15.59
C SER A 36 -2.96 2.56 -15.95
N ALA A 37 -1.71 3.04 -16.00
CA ALA A 37 -0.54 2.21 -16.29
C ALA A 37 -0.24 1.24 -15.12
N LEU A 38 -0.38 1.71 -13.88
CA LEU A 38 -0.22 0.89 -12.67
C LEU A 38 -1.24 -0.24 -12.63
N VAL A 39 -2.52 0.06 -12.90
CA VAL A 39 -3.54 -0.98 -12.98
C VAL A 39 -3.21 -1.99 -14.08
N GLN A 40 -2.99 -1.52 -15.31
CA GLN A 40 -2.78 -2.40 -16.47
C GLN A 40 -1.51 -3.25 -16.41
N ASN A 41 -0.41 -2.68 -15.91
CA ASN A 41 0.92 -3.30 -16.03
C ASN A 41 1.46 -3.88 -14.71
N VAL A 42 0.90 -3.47 -13.57
CA VAL A 42 1.41 -3.87 -12.24
C VAL A 42 0.36 -4.66 -11.44
N LEU A 43 -0.88 -4.17 -11.38
CA LEU A 43 -1.92 -4.77 -10.55
C LEU A 43 -2.56 -6.01 -11.21
N LEU A 44 -2.84 -5.94 -12.51
CA LEU A 44 -3.61 -6.97 -13.20
C LEU A 44 -2.78 -8.21 -13.56
N GLY A 45 -3.41 -9.37 -13.38
CA GLY A 45 -2.97 -10.62 -13.98
C GLY A 45 -3.54 -10.84 -15.39
N ASN A 46 -3.11 -11.94 -16.02
CA ASN A 46 -3.66 -12.34 -17.32
C ASN A 46 -5.17 -12.57 -17.26
N GLY A 47 -5.88 -12.23 -18.34
CA GLY A 47 -7.30 -12.57 -18.49
C GLY A 47 -8.27 -11.59 -17.81
N VAL A 48 -7.81 -10.38 -17.48
CA VAL A 48 -8.68 -9.31 -16.96
C VAL A 48 -8.64 -8.13 -17.91
N ALA A 49 -9.80 -7.74 -18.44
CA ALA A 49 -9.96 -6.49 -19.18
C ALA A 49 -10.36 -5.38 -18.19
N VAL A 50 -9.77 -4.20 -18.33
CA VAL A 50 -10.01 -3.05 -17.45
C VAL A 50 -10.46 -1.82 -18.22
N SER A 51 -11.32 -1.02 -17.61
CA SER A 51 -11.77 0.28 -18.12
C SER A 51 -12.04 1.27 -16.98
N ASN A 52 -12.26 2.53 -17.34
CA ASN A 52 -12.72 3.58 -16.42
C ASN A 52 -11.85 3.74 -15.16
N VAL A 53 -10.53 3.60 -15.32
CA VAL A 53 -9.60 3.83 -14.21
C VAL A 53 -9.65 5.30 -13.79
N THR A 54 -9.93 5.54 -12.53
CA THR A 54 -9.86 6.85 -11.86
C THR A 54 -8.98 6.75 -10.62
N PHE A 55 -8.43 7.88 -10.21
CA PHE A 55 -7.75 8.02 -8.94
C PHE A 55 -8.19 9.33 -8.29
N ASN A 56 -8.78 9.26 -7.09
CA ASN A 56 -9.45 10.38 -6.40
C ASN A 56 -10.41 11.14 -7.33
N GLY A 57 -11.19 10.39 -8.13
CA GLY A 57 -12.12 10.93 -9.13
C GLY A 57 -11.47 11.56 -10.38
N ALA A 58 -10.15 11.73 -10.43
CA ALA A 58 -9.45 12.20 -11.62
C ALA A 58 -9.27 11.06 -12.64
N PRO A 59 -9.26 11.35 -13.96
CA PRO A 59 -8.97 10.34 -14.98
C PRO A 59 -7.61 9.66 -14.74
N GLY A 60 -7.54 8.33 -14.85
CA GLY A 60 -6.35 7.54 -14.51
C GLY A 60 -5.11 7.78 -15.40
N ASN A 61 -5.18 8.64 -16.41
CA ASN A 61 -4.01 9.10 -17.15
C ASN A 61 -3.33 10.34 -16.53
N VAL A 62 -3.92 10.91 -15.47
CA VAL A 62 -3.33 12.00 -14.68
C VAL A 62 -2.43 11.38 -13.59
N LEU A 63 -1.19 11.86 -13.50
CA LEU A 63 -0.25 11.43 -12.46
C LEU A 63 -0.72 11.92 -11.09
N ASN A 64 -0.47 11.14 -10.04
CA ASN A 64 -0.75 11.50 -8.66
C ASN A 64 0.32 10.90 -7.74
N ASP A 65 0.83 11.69 -6.79
CA ASP A 65 1.91 11.29 -5.89
C ASP A 65 1.48 10.28 -4.81
N GLN A 66 0.17 10.11 -4.61
CA GLN A 66 -0.44 9.17 -3.65
C GLN A 66 -0.51 7.72 -4.16
N ILE A 67 -0.11 7.47 -5.41
CA ILE A 67 -0.10 6.13 -6.00
C ILE A 67 1.17 5.87 -6.81
N GLY A 68 1.72 4.67 -6.64
CA GLY A 68 2.95 4.25 -7.30
C GLY A 68 3.05 2.74 -7.42
N ASP A 69 4.15 2.25 -7.98
CA ASP A 69 4.54 0.85 -7.90
C ASP A 69 5.59 0.63 -6.80
N PHE A 70 5.68 -0.59 -6.31
CA PHE A 70 6.76 -0.99 -5.40
C PHE A 70 7.43 -2.29 -5.82
N ASP A 71 8.73 -2.40 -5.50
CA ASP A 71 9.48 -3.65 -5.43
C ASP A 71 9.81 -3.95 -3.96
N GLY A 72 9.21 -5.03 -3.47
CA GLY A 72 9.34 -5.53 -2.10
C GLY A 72 10.16 -6.81 -2.02
N THR A 73 10.84 -7.24 -3.09
CA THR A 73 11.63 -8.48 -3.11
C THR A 73 12.70 -8.54 -2.01
N ALA A 74 13.26 -7.38 -1.65
CA ALA A 74 14.23 -7.24 -0.58
C ALA A 74 13.63 -6.75 0.76
N SER A 75 12.33 -6.44 0.81
CA SER A 75 11.67 -5.85 1.99
C SER A 75 10.94 -6.90 2.85
N ASN A 76 10.42 -6.46 3.99
CA ASN A 76 9.65 -7.29 4.92
C ASN A 76 8.13 -7.22 4.70
N ILE A 77 7.64 -6.55 3.64
CA ILE A 77 6.21 -6.35 3.39
C ILE A 77 5.48 -7.66 3.00
N GLY A 78 6.21 -8.71 2.62
CA GLY A 78 5.63 -10.01 2.26
C GLY A 78 5.00 -10.07 0.86
N LEU A 79 5.11 -9.00 0.08
CA LEU A 79 4.74 -8.92 -1.33
C LEU A 79 5.98 -8.57 -2.16
N GLY A 80 6.22 -9.29 -3.26
CA GLY A 80 7.40 -9.08 -4.10
C GLY A 80 7.31 -7.80 -4.95
N GLN A 81 6.12 -7.46 -5.43
CA GLN A 81 5.83 -6.23 -6.17
C GLN A 81 4.34 -5.94 -6.12
N GLY A 82 3.95 -4.71 -6.43
CA GLY A 82 2.54 -4.35 -6.55
C GLY A 82 2.33 -2.84 -6.70
N VAL A 83 1.07 -2.44 -6.59
CA VAL A 83 0.68 -1.02 -6.49
C VAL A 83 0.71 -0.63 -5.01
N LEU A 84 1.26 0.55 -4.74
CA LEU A 84 1.27 1.19 -3.43
C LEU A 84 0.35 2.41 -3.50
N ILE A 85 -0.54 2.54 -2.50
CA ILE A 85 -1.45 3.69 -2.33
C ILE A 85 -1.23 4.21 -0.92
N CYS A 86 -1.09 5.53 -0.78
CA CYS A 86 -0.92 6.22 0.50
C CYS A 86 -1.86 7.43 0.56
N THR A 87 -2.32 7.82 1.75
CA THR A 87 -3.08 9.08 1.94
C THR A 87 -2.19 10.30 1.74
N GLY A 88 -0.88 10.20 2.04
CA GLY A 88 0.17 11.12 1.60
C GLY A 88 0.91 10.64 0.33
N ALA A 89 2.02 11.28 -0.02
CA ALA A 89 2.82 10.83 -1.17
C ALA A 89 3.53 9.49 -0.88
N VAL A 90 3.58 8.57 -1.85
CA VAL A 90 4.05 7.18 -1.65
C VAL A 90 5.51 7.04 -1.20
N GLN A 91 6.31 8.10 -1.36
CA GLN A 91 7.68 8.17 -0.85
C GLN A 91 7.73 8.03 0.67
N VAL A 92 6.64 8.36 1.38
CA VAL A 92 6.51 8.17 2.83
C VAL A 92 6.71 6.72 3.26
N ALA A 93 6.39 5.76 2.39
CA ALA A 93 6.54 4.33 2.67
C ALA A 93 8.01 3.87 2.67
N LEU A 94 8.94 4.69 2.18
CA LEU A 94 10.36 4.39 2.23
C LEU A 94 10.85 4.49 3.68
N GLY A 95 11.06 3.32 4.30
CA GLY A 95 11.58 3.26 5.66
C GLY A 95 13.03 3.76 5.82
N PRO A 96 13.53 3.81 7.07
CA PRO A 96 12.82 3.42 8.29
C PRO A 96 11.82 4.49 8.73
N ASN A 97 10.66 4.05 9.26
CA ASN A 97 9.81 4.94 10.04
C ASN A 97 10.39 5.04 11.45
N ASN A 98 11.15 6.10 11.72
CA ASN A 98 11.88 6.31 12.98
C ASN A 98 11.48 7.60 13.71
N SER A 99 10.41 8.24 13.24
CA SER A 99 9.84 9.45 13.81
C SER A 99 8.33 9.30 13.80
N ASP A 100 7.72 9.71 14.89
CA ASP A 100 6.29 9.87 15.01
C ASP A 100 5.79 10.96 14.04
N SER A 101 4.50 10.89 13.69
CA SER A 101 3.79 11.88 12.85
C SER A 101 4.46 12.14 11.49
N TRP A 102 4.96 11.09 10.86
CA TRP A 102 5.69 11.19 9.59
C TRP A 102 4.73 11.23 8.40
N SER A 103 4.70 12.36 7.69
CA SER A 103 3.91 12.52 6.46
C SER A 103 4.76 13.11 5.33
N GLU A 104 4.44 12.74 4.08
CA GLU A 104 4.96 13.41 2.89
C GLU A 104 3.81 14.13 2.18
N PRO A 105 3.87 15.47 2.03
CA PRO A 105 2.81 16.23 1.39
C PRO A 105 2.66 15.88 -0.09
N VAL A 106 1.43 15.93 -0.57
CA VAL A 106 1.08 15.70 -1.97
C VAL A 106 1.16 17.00 -2.77
N GLY A 107 1.64 16.95 -4.02
CA GLY A 107 1.78 18.15 -4.86
C GLY A 107 0.46 18.85 -5.20
N THR A 108 -0.63 18.07 -5.27
CA THR A 108 -2.00 18.57 -5.48
C THR A 108 -2.98 17.76 -4.63
N PRO A 109 -3.30 18.18 -3.41
CA PRO A 109 -4.28 17.48 -2.60
C PRO A 109 -5.66 17.64 -3.24
N VAL A 110 -6.25 16.54 -3.69
CA VAL A 110 -7.67 16.45 -3.97
C VAL A 110 -8.24 15.56 -2.87
N PHE A 111 -8.53 16.16 -1.71
CA PHE A 111 -9.30 15.49 -0.69
C PHE A 111 -10.78 15.63 -1.05
N SER A 112 -11.44 14.48 -1.23
CA SER A 112 -12.86 14.43 -1.55
C SER A 112 -13.47 13.22 -0.86
N PRO A 113 -14.00 13.39 0.37
CA PRO A 113 -14.43 12.28 1.22
C PRO A 113 -15.23 11.23 0.46
N ASP A 114 -14.71 10.01 0.46
CA ASP A 114 -15.39 8.87 -0.14
C ASP A 114 -16.60 8.43 0.71
N PRO A 115 -17.83 8.41 0.15
CA PRO A 115 -19.03 8.05 0.91
C PRO A 115 -19.01 6.65 1.53
N ASP A 116 -18.31 5.68 0.92
CA ASP A 116 -18.24 4.32 1.40
C ASP A 116 -17.22 4.17 2.54
N LEU A 117 -16.10 4.91 2.48
CA LEU A 117 -15.19 5.04 3.62
C LEU A 117 -15.85 5.77 4.80
N GLU A 118 -16.59 6.84 4.53
CA GLU A 118 -17.36 7.59 5.54
C GLU A 118 -18.44 6.71 6.21
N GLN A 119 -18.98 5.73 5.50
CA GLN A 119 -19.90 4.75 6.09
C GLN A 119 -19.19 3.75 7.03
N ILE A 120 -17.88 3.53 6.86
CA ILE A 120 -17.06 2.71 7.78
C ILE A 120 -16.70 3.50 9.04
N VAL A 121 -16.16 4.71 8.91
CA VAL A 121 -15.65 5.50 10.05
C VAL A 121 -16.73 6.32 10.76
N GLY A 122 -17.75 6.78 10.02
CA GLY A 122 -18.74 7.74 10.46
C GLY A 122 -18.56 9.08 9.75
N ALA A 123 -19.68 9.69 9.34
CA ALA A 123 -19.71 10.87 8.48
C ALA A 123 -18.89 12.07 9.02
N GLY A 124 -17.99 12.58 8.17
CA GLY A 124 -17.12 13.73 8.41
C GLY A 124 -15.88 13.42 9.24
N LEU A 125 -15.49 12.14 9.36
CA LEU A 125 -14.34 11.72 10.16
C LEU A 125 -13.10 11.39 9.33
N THR A 126 -13.20 11.31 8.00
CA THR A 126 -12.00 11.22 7.15
C THR A 126 -11.32 12.58 7.01
N ASN A 127 -9.99 12.59 7.00
CA ASN A 127 -9.17 13.82 6.85
C ASN A 127 -8.37 13.82 5.55
N ASP A 128 -7.99 12.64 5.09
CA ASP A 128 -7.34 12.38 3.82
C ASP A 128 -7.84 11.03 3.28
N ASP A 129 -7.81 10.90 1.95
CA ASP A 129 -8.20 9.69 1.25
C ASP A 129 -7.35 9.48 -0.01
N ALA A 130 -7.28 8.21 -0.39
CA ALA A 130 -6.63 7.77 -1.61
C ALA A 130 -7.44 6.60 -2.18
N VAL A 131 -8.16 6.86 -3.27
CA VAL A 131 -9.18 6.01 -3.84
C VAL A 131 -8.81 5.68 -5.27
N LEU A 132 -8.50 4.41 -5.53
CA LEU A 132 -8.33 3.86 -6.86
C LEU A 132 -9.62 3.13 -7.25
N GLU A 133 -10.26 3.53 -8.35
CA GLU A 133 -11.45 2.87 -8.87
C GLU A 133 -11.23 2.45 -10.32
N PHE A 134 -11.79 1.30 -10.71
CA PHE A 134 -11.80 0.84 -12.09
C PHE A 134 -12.84 -0.26 -12.28
N ASP A 135 -13.33 -0.39 -13.52
CA ASP A 135 -14.17 -1.50 -13.92
C ASP A 135 -13.31 -2.64 -14.47
N PHE A 136 -13.67 -3.88 -14.18
CA PHE A 136 -12.99 -5.03 -14.76
C PHE A 136 -13.96 -6.12 -15.23
N VAL A 137 -13.54 -6.86 -16.25
CA VAL A 137 -14.21 -8.06 -16.75
C VAL A 137 -13.21 -9.21 -16.73
N PRO A 138 -13.34 -10.19 -15.81
CA PRO A 138 -12.49 -11.36 -15.80
C PRO A 138 -12.93 -12.36 -16.86
N SER A 139 -11.99 -13.05 -17.50
CA SER A 139 -12.28 -14.20 -18.37
C SER A 139 -12.52 -15.49 -17.58
N GLY A 140 -12.11 -15.52 -16.31
CA GLY A 140 -12.30 -16.65 -15.39
C GLY A 140 -13.55 -16.50 -14.52
N ASP A 141 -13.78 -17.50 -13.67
CA ASP A 141 -14.89 -17.54 -12.71
C ASP A 141 -14.55 -16.90 -11.35
N SER A 142 -13.28 -16.52 -11.17
CA SER A 142 -12.74 -16.05 -9.90
C SER A 142 -11.70 -14.95 -10.12
N VAL A 143 -11.66 -14.00 -9.20
CA VAL A 143 -10.63 -12.97 -9.08
C VAL A 143 -10.12 -12.98 -7.64
N SER A 144 -8.82 -12.82 -7.47
CA SER A 144 -8.17 -12.80 -6.16
C SER A 144 -7.27 -11.58 -6.04
N PHE A 145 -7.34 -10.89 -4.91
CA PHE A 145 -6.45 -9.79 -4.57
C PHE A 145 -5.66 -10.15 -3.32
N ARG A 146 -4.40 -9.74 -3.30
CA ARG A 146 -3.57 -9.74 -2.09
C ARG A 146 -3.23 -8.30 -1.79
N PHE A 147 -3.37 -7.91 -0.53
CA PHE A 147 -3.03 -6.59 -0.05
C PHE A 147 -2.30 -6.71 1.27
N VAL A 148 -1.62 -5.64 1.63
CA VAL A 148 -1.07 -5.38 2.96
C VAL A 148 -1.59 -4.01 3.35
N PHE A 149 -2.26 -3.94 4.50
CA PHE A 149 -2.62 -2.67 5.10
C PHE A 149 -1.55 -2.30 6.13
N ALA A 150 -1.10 -1.06 6.06
CA ALA A 150 -0.13 -0.49 6.97
C ALA A 150 -0.51 0.96 7.23
N SER A 151 -0.23 1.41 8.44
CA SER A 151 -0.41 2.78 8.87
C SER A 151 0.84 3.17 9.63
N GLU A 152 1.36 4.35 9.33
CA GLU A 152 2.44 4.95 10.13
C GLU A 152 1.93 5.27 11.54
N GLU A 153 0.66 5.67 11.65
CA GLU A 153 -0.02 6.07 12.89
C GLU A 153 -0.22 4.89 13.84
N TYR A 154 -0.07 3.64 13.38
CA TYR A 154 -0.34 2.45 14.17
C TYR A 154 0.41 2.42 15.52
N THR A 155 1.67 2.85 15.56
CA THR A 155 2.44 2.86 16.81
C THR A 155 2.02 3.95 17.79
N GLU A 156 1.31 4.96 17.32
CA GLU A 156 0.90 6.14 18.09
C GLU A 156 -0.57 6.08 18.50
N PHE A 157 -1.44 5.62 17.59
CA PHE A 157 -2.88 5.85 17.64
C PHE A 157 -3.72 4.58 17.74
N VAL A 158 -3.12 3.39 17.78
CA VAL A 158 -3.87 2.15 18.08
C VAL A 158 -4.60 2.27 19.42
N CYS A 159 -5.89 1.90 19.42
CA CYS A 159 -6.82 2.05 20.53
C CYS A 159 -7.11 3.51 20.94
N SER A 160 -6.89 4.48 20.06
CA SER A 160 -7.25 5.89 20.26
C SER A 160 -8.50 6.30 19.45
N ASP A 161 -8.88 7.57 19.53
CA ASP A 161 -9.97 8.15 18.73
C ASP A 161 -9.58 8.39 17.26
N TYR A 162 -8.29 8.27 16.91
CA TYR A 162 -7.78 8.33 15.54
C TYR A 162 -7.73 6.92 14.95
N ASN A 163 -8.20 6.76 13.71
CA ASN A 163 -8.39 5.44 13.11
C ASN A 163 -8.29 5.46 11.58
N ASP A 164 -7.15 5.02 11.06
CA ASP A 164 -7.01 4.71 9.64
C ASP A 164 -7.79 3.46 9.27
N VAL A 165 -8.58 3.54 8.19
CA VAL A 165 -9.40 2.44 7.69
C VAL A 165 -9.02 2.05 6.27
N PHE A 166 -9.30 0.79 5.93
CA PHE A 166 -9.17 0.28 4.57
C PHE A 166 -10.48 -0.33 4.09
N GLY A 167 -10.97 0.17 2.95
CA GLY A 167 -12.12 -0.37 2.23
C GLY A 167 -11.68 -1.04 0.94
N PHE A 168 -12.27 -2.20 0.63
CA PHE A 168 -12.18 -2.80 -0.69
C PHE A 168 -13.59 -3.11 -1.16
N PHE A 169 -14.14 -2.24 -1.99
CA PHE A 169 -15.54 -2.31 -2.40
C PHE A 169 -15.67 -3.01 -3.76
N ILE A 170 -16.61 -3.95 -3.86
CA ILE A 170 -16.95 -4.63 -5.12
C ILE A 170 -18.45 -4.49 -5.38
N SER A 171 -18.81 -4.06 -6.60
CA SER A 171 -20.19 -3.95 -7.07
C SER A 171 -20.35 -4.63 -8.44
N GLY A 172 -21.59 -4.81 -8.86
CA GLY A 172 -21.93 -5.42 -10.15
C GLY A 172 -23.03 -6.48 -10.03
N PRO A 173 -23.29 -7.24 -11.11
CA PRO A 173 -24.35 -8.25 -11.11
C PRO A 173 -24.19 -9.27 -9.97
N GLY A 174 -25.20 -9.36 -9.11
CA GLY A 174 -25.24 -10.29 -7.99
C GLY A 174 -24.79 -9.71 -6.64
N PHE A 175 -24.19 -8.51 -6.62
CA PHE A 175 -23.90 -7.78 -5.38
C PHE A 175 -25.07 -6.88 -5.01
N THR A 176 -25.44 -6.87 -3.72
CA THR A 176 -26.50 -6.03 -3.18
C THR A 176 -26.12 -5.54 -1.78
N GLY A 177 -24.88 -5.09 -1.64
CA GLY A 177 -24.36 -4.63 -0.36
C GLY A 177 -24.83 -3.22 0.02
N PRO A 178 -24.47 -2.77 1.23
CA PRO A 178 -24.99 -1.53 1.82
C PRO A 178 -24.28 -0.25 1.35
N PHE A 179 -23.28 -0.35 0.48
CA PHE A 179 -22.44 0.74 0.00
C PHE A 179 -22.95 1.29 -1.35
N GLN A 180 -22.32 2.35 -1.87
CA GLN A 180 -22.69 2.97 -3.16
C GLN A 180 -22.75 1.91 -4.27
N ASN A 181 -23.70 2.11 -5.19
CA ASN A 181 -23.95 1.18 -6.31
C ASN A 181 -24.26 -0.28 -5.88
N GLY A 182 -24.67 -0.50 -4.62
CA GLY A 182 -24.91 -1.84 -4.08
C GLY A 182 -23.62 -2.62 -3.82
N ALA A 183 -22.51 -1.93 -3.58
CA ALA A 183 -21.22 -2.56 -3.33
C ALA A 183 -21.17 -3.29 -1.98
N GLU A 184 -20.31 -4.30 -1.89
CA GLU A 184 -19.93 -5.00 -0.67
C GLU A 184 -18.46 -4.71 -0.33
N ASN A 185 -18.15 -4.49 0.95
CA ASN A 185 -16.76 -4.41 1.41
C ASN A 185 -16.20 -5.81 1.64
N ILE A 186 -15.17 -6.19 0.89
CA ILE A 186 -14.47 -7.47 1.01
C ILE A 186 -13.16 -7.39 1.81
N ALA A 187 -12.76 -6.20 2.28
CA ALA A 187 -11.66 -5.99 3.21
C ALA A 187 -12.14 -6.11 4.67
N LEU A 188 -12.44 -7.34 5.07
CA LEU A 188 -12.92 -7.66 6.42
C LEU A 188 -11.92 -8.53 7.18
N ILE A 189 -11.89 -8.39 8.51
CA ILE A 189 -11.14 -9.30 9.38
C ILE A 189 -11.67 -10.74 9.16
N PRO A 190 -10.80 -11.72 8.88
CA PRO A 190 -11.22 -13.07 8.49
C PRO A 190 -12.23 -13.70 9.45
N GLY A 191 -13.38 -14.12 8.90
CA GLY A 191 -14.45 -14.76 9.66
C GLY A 191 -15.38 -13.80 10.41
N THR A 192 -15.29 -12.49 10.15
CA THR A 192 -16.12 -11.46 10.80
C THR A 192 -16.76 -10.53 9.76
N THR A 193 -17.57 -9.59 10.24
CA THR A 193 -18.08 -8.44 9.46
C THR A 193 -17.35 -7.14 9.81
N VAL A 194 -16.22 -7.22 10.51
CA VAL A 194 -15.47 -6.06 11.00
C VAL A 194 -14.55 -5.56 9.88
N PRO A 195 -14.67 -4.29 9.45
CA PRO A 195 -13.75 -3.68 8.49
C PRO A 195 -12.32 -3.63 9.01
N ILE A 196 -11.36 -3.65 8.10
CA ILE A 196 -9.93 -3.48 8.44
C ILE A 196 -9.65 -2.02 8.80
N ALA A 197 -9.05 -1.83 9.96
CA ALA A 197 -8.62 -0.54 10.49
C ALA A 197 -7.45 -0.74 11.45
N ILE A 198 -6.75 0.33 11.85
CA ILE A 198 -5.69 0.20 12.85
C ILE A 198 -6.22 -0.24 14.23
N ASN A 199 -7.50 0.00 14.50
CA ASN A 199 -8.18 -0.40 15.73
C ASN A 199 -8.84 -1.79 15.68
N THR A 200 -8.68 -2.59 14.61
CA THR A 200 -9.38 -3.88 14.42
C THR A 200 -8.54 -5.05 13.91
#